data_AF-A0A527ZSM0-F1
#
_entry.id   AF-A0A527ZSM0-F1
#
_cell.length_a   1.000
_cell.length_b   1.000
_cell.length_c   1.000
_cell.angle_alpha   90.00
_cell.angle_beta   90.00
_cell.angle_gamma   90.00
#
_symmetry.space_group_name_H-M   'P 1'
#
loop_
_entity.id
_entity.type
_entity.pdbx_description
1 polymer ?
#
loop_
_entity_poly.entity_id
_entity_poly.type
_entity_poly.pdbx_seq_one_letter_code
_entity_poly.pdbx_strand_id
1 'polypeptide(L)'
;MIRCKGFVCGCGHSGTTLIATILASHADVFLPFEETNAFFKWAPLALYRYSKLKQAATGAGKSVLLEKTPRHIRRVDRIRRLVPGAKFVMPVRDGRDTV
;
A
#
# COMPACT_ATOMS: atom_id res chain seq x y z
N MET A 1 -12.44 -12.22 -4.42
CA MET A 1 -11.01 -12.37 -4.76
C MET A 1 -10.41 -10.97 -4.97
N ILE A 2 -9.21 -10.70 -4.46
CA ILE A 2 -8.56 -9.39 -4.64
C ILE A 2 -8.05 -9.26 -6.08
N ARG A 3 -8.72 -8.44 -6.87
CA ARG A 3 -8.40 -8.14 -8.27
C ARG A 3 -7.20 -7.21 -8.39
N CYS A 4 -7.12 -6.18 -7.54
CA CYS A 4 -6.06 -5.19 -7.58
C CYS A 4 -5.27 -5.14 -6.26
N LYS A 5 -3.95 -5.15 -6.37
CA LYS A 5 -2.98 -5.13 -5.25
C LYS A 5 -2.19 -3.83 -5.32
N GLY A 6 -2.77 -2.75 -4.79
CA GLY A 6 -2.23 -1.40 -4.85
C GLY A 6 -1.34 -1.06 -3.66
N PHE A 7 -0.32 -0.25 -3.93
CA PHE A 7 0.60 0.28 -2.93
C PHE A 7 0.76 1.79 -3.15
N VAL A 8 0.44 2.60 -2.14
CA VAL A 8 0.81 4.01 -2.11
C VAL A 8 2.16 4.11 -1.41
N CYS A 9 3.19 4.34 -2.22
CA CYS A 9 4.58 4.54 -1.79
C CYS A 9 4.98 5.99 -2.07
N GLY A 10 6.15 6.42 -1.62
CA GLY A 10 6.64 7.76 -1.93
C GLY A 10 7.56 8.25 -0.83
N CYS A 11 8.32 9.31 -1.09
CA CYS A 11 9.04 9.94 0.00
C CYS A 11 8.03 10.51 1.00
N GLY A 12 8.36 10.48 2.30
CA GLY A 12 7.51 11.10 3.31
C GLY A 12 7.21 12.55 2.93
N HIS A 13 6.11 13.12 3.47
CA HIS A 13 5.76 14.52 3.27
C HIS A 13 5.33 14.90 1.83
N SER A 14 5.19 13.92 0.93
CA SER A 14 4.72 14.10 -0.46
C SER A 14 3.18 14.01 -0.63
N GLY A 15 2.41 13.91 0.45
CA GLY A 15 0.95 13.76 0.37
C GLY A 15 0.46 12.33 0.15
N THR A 16 1.25 11.31 0.50
CA THR A 16 0.83 9.90 0.40
C THR A 16 -0.47 9.59 1.15
N THR A 17 -0.71 10.27 2.29
CA THR A 17 -1.94 10.09 3.06
C THR A 17 -3.14 10.67 2.32
N LEU A 18 -3.01 11.88 1.75
CA LEU A 18 -4.09 12.51 0.98
C LEU A 18 -4.49 11.64 -0.22
N ILE A 19 -3.52 11.16 -1.01
CA ILE A 19 -3.80 10.26 -2.14
C ILE A 19 -4.43 8.95 -1.67
N ALA A 20 -3.92 8.35 -0.59
CA ALA A 20 -4.50 7.11 -0.08
C ALA A 20 -5.96 7.29 0.35
N THR A 21 -6.27 8.40 1.02
CA THR A 21 -7.63 8.75 1.44
C THR A 21 -8.56 8.98 0.23
N ILE A 22 -8.10 9.71 -0.79
CA ILE A 22 -8.88 9.91 -2.02
C ILE A 22 -9.16 8.57 -2.71
N LEU A 23 -8.17 7.69 -2.83
CA LEU A 23 -8.39 6.36 -3.43
C LEU A 23 -9.32 5.49 -2.58
N ALA A 24 -9.24 5.58 -1.25
CA ALA A 24 -10.07 4.83 -0.33
C ALA A 24 -11.53 5.28 -0.30
N SER A 25 -11.87 6.47 -0.83
CA SER A 25 -13.27 6.91 -0.95
C SER A 25 -14.06 6.12 -1.98
N HIS A 26 -13.38 5.36 -2.86
CA HIS A 26 -14.03 4.52 -3.85
C HIS A 26 -14.67 3.28 -3.19
N ALA A 27 -15.92 2.97 -3.54
CA ALA A 27 -16.72 1.93 -2.91
C ALA A 27 -16.10 0.52 -2.97
N ASP A 28 -15.20 0.25 -3.92
CA ASP A 28 -14.54 -1.06 -4.08
C ASP A 28 -13.09 -1.11 -3.54
N VAL A 29 -12.63 -0.05 -2.88
CA VAL A 29 -11.27 0.04 -2.33
C VAL A 29 -11.27 -0.23 -0.83
N PHE A 30 -10.38 -1.11 -0.39
CA PHE A 30 -10.04 -1.33 1.01
C PHE A 30 -8.68 -0.70 1.31
N LEU A 31 -8.62 0.19 2.31
CA LEU A 31 -7.40 0.74 2.88
C LEU A 31 -7.46 0.52 4.41
N PRO A 32 -6.42 -0.05 5.05
CA PRO A 32 -6.44 -0.31 6.49
C PRO A 32 -6.18 0.95 7.34
N PHE A 33 -6.02 2.13 6.71
CA PHE A 33 -5.73 3.43 7.35
C PHE A 33 -4.53 3.43 8.33
N GLU A 34 -3.59 2.51 8.16
CA GLU A 34 -2.37 2.40 8.95
C GLU A 34 -1.14 2.16 8.06
N GLU A 35 0.05 2.53 8.57
CA GLU A 35 1.31 2.16 7.93
C GLU A 35 1.73 0.75 8.35
N THR A 36 1.49 -0.22 7.47
CA THR A 36 1.68 -1.64 7.80
C THR A 36 3.15 -1.99 8.07
N ASN A 37 4.06 -1.28 7.39
CA ASN A 37 5.50 -1.55 7.39
C ASN A 37 5.85 -3.04 7.11
N ALA A 38 4.93 -3.78 6.47
CA ALA A 38 4.98 -5.24 6.39
C ALA A 38 6.25 -5.70 5.64
N PHE A 39 6.65 -4.96 4.60
CA PHE A 39 7.76 -5.35 3.71
C PHE A 39 9.15 -4.97 4.24
N PHE A 40 9.21 -4.38 5.44
CA PHE A 40 10.45 -4.26 6.21
C PHE A 40 10.75 -5.50 7.07
N LYS A 41 9.75 -6.35 7.34
CA LYS A 41 9.92 -7.60 8.09
C LYS A 41 10.51 -8.71 7.21
N TRP A 42 10.97 -9.81 7.78
CA TRP A 42 11.43 -10.99 7.02
C TRP A 42 10.27 -11.61 6.20
N ALA A 43 10.57 -12.34 5.12
CA ALA A 43 9.61 -12.60 4.04
C ALA A 43 8.32 -13.34 4.48
N PRO A 44 8.39 -14.44 5.26
CA PRO A 44 7.19 -15.07 5.79
C PRO A 44 6.31 -14.16 6.66
N LEU A 45 6.89 -13.34 7.54
CA LEU A 45 6.11 -12.38 8.33
C LEU A 45 5.48 -11.27 7.47
N ALA A 46 6.19 -10.81 6.43
CA ALA A 46 5.64 -9.85 5.48
C ALA A 46 4.42 -10.42 4.74
N LEU A 47 4.52 -11.66 4.25
CA LEU A 47 3.43 -12.36 3.57
C LEU A 47 2.27 -12.67 4.51
N TYR A 48 2.54 -13.07 5.75
CA TYR A 48 1.52 -13.29 6.76
C TYR A 48 0.71 -12.02 7.05
N ARG A 49 1.40 -10.90 7.32
CA ARG A 49 0.75 -9.59 7.53
C ARG A 49 -0.04 -9.15 6.31
N TYR A 50 0.52 -9.30 5.12
CA TYR A 50 -0.17 -8.96 3.88
C TYR A 50 -1.39 -9.85 3.60
N SER A 51 -1.33 -11.14 3.99
CA SER A 51 -2.47 -12.06 3.90
C SER A 51 -3.62 -11.63 4.81
N LYS A 52 -3.34 -11.13 6.03
CA LYS A 52 -4.38 -10.58 6.91
C LYS A 52 -5.08 -9.37 6.29
N LEU A 53 -4.36 -8.50 5.61
CA LEU A 53 -4.96 -7.37 4.86
C LEU A 53 -5.84 -7.85 3.71
N LYS A 54 -5.41 -8.87 2.96
CA LYS A 54 -6.22 -9.48 1.90
C LYS A 54 -7.50 -10.12 2.44
N GLN A 55 -7.41 -10.78 3.60
CA GLN A 55 -8.56 -11.37 4.27
C GLN A 55 -9.54 -10.28 4.71
N ALA A 56 -9.05 -9.19 5.32
CA ALA A 56 -9.88 -8.05 5.73
C ALA A 56 -10.58 -7.39 4.52
N ALA A 57 -9.85 -7.14 3.43
CA ALA A 57 -10.41 -6.60 2.20
C ALA A 57 -11.49 -7.51 1.60
N THR A 58 -11.25 -8.82 1.57
CA THR A 58 -12.22 -9.81 1.07
C THR A 58 -13.44 -9.89 1.97
N GLY A 59 -13.26 -9.87 3.30
CA GLY A 59 -14.35 -9.85 4.28
C GLY A 59 -15.20 -8.58 4.22
N ALA A 60 -14.60 -7.45 3.83
CA ALA A 60 -15.30 -6.19 3.54
C ALA A 60 -15.95 -6.16 2.14
N GLY A 61 -15.91 -7.26 1.38
CA GLY A 61 -16.49 -7.36 0.04
C GLY A 61 -15.77 -6.52 -1.03
N LYS A 62 -14.52 -6.09 -0.77
CA LYS A 62 -13.76 -5.22 -1.67
C LYS A 62 -12.85 -6.03 -2.58
N SER A 63 -12.74 -5.61 -3.85
CA SER A 63 -11.89 -6.25 -4.85
C SER A 63 -10.53 -5.57 -5.01
N VAL A 64 -10.38 -4.34 -4.49
CA VAL A 64 -9.12 -3.58 -4.51
C VAL A 64 -8.56 -3.46 -3.10
N LEU A 65 -7.35 -3.99 -2.89
CA LEU A 65 -6.58 -3.77 -1.66
C LEU A 65 -5.54 -2.68 -1.92
N LEU A 66 -5.61 -1.60 -1.15
CA LEU A 66 -4.61 -0.54 -1.11
C LEU A 66 -3.83 -0.63 0.20
N GLU A 67 -2.51 -0.69 0.12
CA GLU A 67 -1.61 -0.56 1.26
C GLU A 67 -0.86 0.76 1.17
N LYS A 68 -0.68 1.47 2.28
CA LYS A 68 0.05 2.73 2.29
C LYS A 68 1.15 2.71 3.35
N THR A 69 2.40 2.72 2.90
CA THR A 69 3.57 3.00 3.74
C THR A 69 4.55 3.76 2.85
N PRO A 70 4.90 5.03 3.13
CA PRO A 70 5.68 5.86 2.20
C PRO A 70 7.06 5.23 2.00
N ARG A 71 7.66 4.78 3.11
CA ARG A 71 8.96 4.10 3.16
C ARG A 71 9.02 2.81 2.34
N HIS A 72 7.89 2.22 1.91
CA HIS A 72 7.92 1.10 0.95
C HIS A 72 8.51 1.46 -0.41
N ILE A 73 8.73 2.75 -0.72
CA ILE A 73 9.60 3.17 -1.84
C ILE A 73 10.98 2.48 -1.79
N ARG A 74 11.52 2.24 -0.59
CA ARG A 74 12.81 1.53 -0.38
C ARG A 74 12.71 0.01 -0.51
N ARG A 75 11.50 -0.53 -0.76
CA ARG A 75 11.18 -1.96 -0.79
C ARG A 75 10.38 -2.38 -2.02
N VAL A 76 10.31 -1.54 -3.06
CA VAL A 76 9.53 -1.80 -4.29
C VAL A 76 9.89 -3.14 -4.93
N ASP A 77 11.17 -3.43 -5.13
CA ASP A 77 11.59 -4.70 -5.76
C ASP A 77 11.22 -5.92 -4.92
N ARG A 78 11.29 -5.78 -3.60
CA ARG A 78 10.87 -6.82 -2.67
C ARG A 78 9.36 -7.05 -2.74
N ILE A 79 8.57 -5.97 -2.81
CA ILE A 79 7.11 -6.05 -2.95
C ILE A 79 6.75 -6.73 -4.28
N ARG A 80 7.40 -6.36 -5.39
CA ARG A 80 7.20 -7.00 -6.70
C ARG A 80 7.44 -8.51 -6.67
N ARG A 81 8.49 -8.96 -5.98
CA ARG A 81 8.79 -10.40 -5.81
C ARG A 81 7.77 -11.13 -4.93
N LEU A 82 7.37 -10.54 -3.82
CA LEU A 82 6.47 -11.19 -2.84
C LEU A 82 4.98 -11.05 -3.21
N VAL A 83 4.62 -10.04 -3.99
CA VAL A 83 3.25 -9.74 -4.40
C VAL A 83 3.20 -9.58 -5.92
N PRO A 84 3.09 -10.68 -6.67
CA PRO A 84 3.01 -10.64 -8.13
C PRO A 84 1.84 -9.76 -8.60
N GLY A 85 2.10 -8.89 -9.58
CA GLY A 85 1.10 -7.95 -10.11
C GLY A 85 0.78 -6.76 -9.17
N ALA A 86 1.66 -6.43 -8.23
CA ALA A 86 1.56 -5.21 -7.42
C ALA A 86 1.58 -3.96 -8.31
N LYS A 87 0.66 -3.03 -8.04
CA LYS A 87 0.59 -1.71 -8.68
C LYS A 87 1.03 -0.65 -7.67
N PHE A 88 1.75 0.37 -8.13
CA PHE A 88 2.30 1.41 -7.27
C PHE A 88 1.78 2.78 -7.68
N VAL A 89 1.41 3.57 -6.69
CA VAL A 89 1.13 5.01 -6.81
C VAL A 89 2.18 5.74 -5.99
N MET A 90 2.90 6.66 -6.62
CA MET A 90 3.97 7.41 -5.97
C MET A 90 3.78 8.91 -6.24
N PRO A 91 3.17 9.68 -5.31
CA PRO A 91 3.19 11.12 -5.44
C PRO A 91 4.62 11.63 -5.44
N VAL A 92 4.86 12.57 -6.35
CA VAL A 92 6.08 13.37 -6.39
C VAL A 92 5.70 14.80 -6.03
N ARG A 93 6.51 15.41 -5.19
CA ARG A 93 6.40 16.81 -4.81
C ARG A 93 7.79 17.43 -4.92
N ASP A 94 7.85 18.75 -5.12
CA ASP A 94 9.10 19.49 -5.03
C ASP A 94 9.79 19.20 -3.68
N GLY A 95 11.07 18.82 -3.73
CA GLY A 95 11.85 18.53 -2.54
C GLY A 95 12.07 19.75 -1.64
N ARG A 96 11.95 20.96 -2.18
CA ARG A 96 11.99 22.22 -1.41
C ARG A 96 10.76 22.41 -0.52
N ASP A 97 9.65 21.75 -0.87
CA ASP A 97 8.39 21.81 -0.14
C ASP A 97 8.22 20.64 0.86
N THR A 98 9.19 19.74 0.94
CA THR A 98 9.21 18.62 1.89
C THR A 98 10.12 18.96 3.07
N VAL A 99 9.52 19.48 4.15
CA VAL A 99 10.17 19.73 5.46
C VAL A 99 9.87 18.63 6.46
#